data_AF-J6UBQ3-F1
#
_entry.id   AF-J6UBQ3-F1
#
_cell.length_a   1.000
_cell.length_b   1.000
_cell.length_c   1.000
_cell.angle_alpha   90.00
_cell.angle_beta   90.00
_cell.angle_gamma   90.00
#
_symmetry.space_group_name_H-M   'P 1'
#
loop_
_entity.id
_entity.type
_entity.pdbx_description
1 polymer ?
#
loop_
_entity_poly.entity_id
_entity_poly.type
_entity_poly.pdbx_seq_one_letter_code
_entity_poly.pdbx_strand_id
1 'polypeptide(L)'
;MTHPAPAPRPAAPPVPPRHPARPGPASKPSMAALTALVARELGVPPRALVRPTRGPAAVALARQTAMYLAHVALGQNFSAIGRAFGRDRTTAAHACRIIEETRDDPATDARLGALERALVAGREPAVDRARRNVSGGRA
;
A
#
# COMPACT_ATOMS: atom_id res chain seq x y z
N MET A 1 -35.45 11.18 -10.07
CA MET A 1 -34.45 10.82 -11.09
C MET A 1 -33.30 10.10 -10.39
N THR A 2 -33.38 8.78 -10.27
CA THR A 2 -32.36 7.95 -9.61
C THR A 2 -31.32 7.56 -10.65
N HIS A 3 -30.08 8.02 -10.52
CA HIS A 3 -28.98 7.51 -11.33
C HIS A 3 -28.72 6.03 -10.96
N PRO A 4 -28.69 5.08 -11.91
CA PRO A 4 -28.28 3.72 -11.61
C PRO A 4 -26.80 3.69 -11.19
N ALA A 5 -26.49 2.90 -10.17
CA ALA A 5 -25.12 2.61 -9.79
C ALA A 5 -24.35 2.00 -10.98
N PRO A 6 -23.09 2.40 -11.25
CA PRO A 6 -22.34 1.84 -12.36
C PRO A 6 -22.11 0.34 -12.13
N ALA A 7 -22.35 -0.46 -13.17
CA ALA A 7 -22.11 -1.90 -13.16
C ALA A 7 -20.65 -2.21 -12.75
N PRO A 8 -20.40 -3.27 -11.96
CA PRO A 8 -19.03 -3.69 -11.67
C PRO A 8 -18.34 -4.06 -12.97
N ARG A 9 -17.24 -3.37 -13.30
CA ARG A 9 -16.36 -3.75 -14.41
C ARG A 9 -15.85 -5.18 -14.19
N PRO A 10 -15.73 -6.00 -15.25
CA PRO A 10 -15.21 -7.36 -15.12
C PRO A 10 -13.83 -7.32 -14.45
N ALA A 11 -13.65 -8.18 -13.45
CA ALA A 11 -12.37 -8.36 -12.78
C ALA A 11 -11.35 -8.80 -13.84
N ALA A 12 -10.35 -7.96 -14.11
CA ALA A 12 -9.20 -8.37 -14.90
C ALA A 12 -8.56 -9.60 -14.22
N PRO A 13 -8.05 -10.57 -14.99
CA PRO A 13 -7.33 -11.70 -14.40
C PRO A 13 -6.14 -11.17 -13.58
N PRO A 14 -5.76 -11.85 -12.47
CA PRO A 14 -4.62 -11.42 -11.67
C PRO A 14 -3.36 -11.46 -12.54
N VAL A 15 -2.81 -10.29 -12.86
CA VAL A 15 -1.45 -10.20 -13.41
C VAL A 15 -0.49 -10.76 -12.37
N PRO A 16 0.39 -11.72 -12.73
CA PRO A 16 1.35 -12.26 -11.79
C PRO A 16 2.25 -11.14 -11.27
N PRO A 17 2.57 -11.11 -9.96
CA PRO A 17 3.48 -10.11 -9.43
C PRO A 17 4.84 -10.25 -10.12
N ARG A 18 5.35 -9.15 -10.69
CA ARG A 18 6.60 -9.11 -11.47
C ARG A 18 7.88 -9.29 -10.61
N HIS A 19 7.80 -9.83 -9.39
CA HIS A 19 8.92 -9.78 -8.44
C HIS A 19 9.91 -10.95 -8.58
N PRO A 20 11.22 -10.68 -8.71
CA PRO A 20 12.26 -11.72 -8.67
C PRO A 20 12.47 -12.29 -7.25
N ALA A 21 13.20 -13.41 -7.20
CA ALA A 21 13.33 -14.38 -6.11
C ALA A 21 13.62 -13.83 -4.69
N ARG A 22 13.05 -14.54 -3.71
CA ARG A 22 13.16 -14.39 -2.25
C ARG A 22 14.61 -14.28 -1.74
N PRO A 23 14.96 -13.27 -0.92
CA PRO A 23 16.03 -13.37 0.06
C PRO A 23 15.61 -14.24 1.27
N GLY A 24 16.59 -14.93 1.88
CA GLY A 24 16.45 -15.86 3.01
C GLY A 24 16.03 -15.22 4.36
N PRO A 25 16.00 -16.00 5.46
CA PRO A 25 15.12 -15.75 6.60
C PRO A 25 15.61 -14.63 7.54
N ALA A 26 15.22 -13.39 7.25
CA ALA A 26 14.93 -12.40 8.29
C ALA A 26 13.48 -12.63 8.77
N SER A 27 13.18 -12.37 10.05
CA SER A 27 11.86 -12.55 10.68
C SER A 27 10.71 -12.23 9.73
N LYS A 28 9.70 -13.13 9.65
CA LYS A 28 8.56 -12.98 8.73
C LYS A 28 7.99 -11.56 8.84
N PRO A 29 7.89 -10.80 7.73
CA PRO A 29 7.35 -9.44 7.79
C PRO A 29 5.93 -9.46 8.35
N SER A 30 5.66 -8.55 9.29
CA SER A 30 4.35 -8.45 9.94
C SER A 30 3.53 -7.29 9.37
N MET A 31 2.21 -7.35 9.55
CA MET A 31 1.31 -6.26 9.17
C MET A 31 1.68 -4.94 9.87
N ALA A 32 2.18 -5.01 11.11
CA ALA A 32 2.63 -3.83 11.86
C ALA A 32 3.89 -3.21 11.24
N ALA A 33 4.88 -4.02 10.89
CA ALA A 33 6.11 -3.55 10.22
C ALA A 33 5.80 -2.92 8.86
N LEU A 34 4.94 -3.55 8.06
CA LEU A 34 4.46 -2.99 6.80
C LEU A 34 3.76 -1.64 7.01
N THR A 35 2.85 -1.56 7.99
CA THR A 35 2.09 -0.33 8.27
C THR A 35 3.03 0.81 8.67
N ALA A 36 4.01 0.55 9.52
CA ALA A 36 5.00 1.53 9.94
C ALA A 36 5.91 1.99 8.78
N LEU A 37 6.38 1.03 7.96
CA LEU A 37 7.19 1.28 6.78
C LEU A 37 6.48 2.22 5.79
N VAL A 38 5.25 1.88 5.40
CA VAL A 38 4.47 2.67 4.43
C VAL A 38 4.07 4.03 4.99
N ALA A 39 3.71 4.09 6.28
CA ALA A 39 3.40 5.33 6.96
C ALA A 39 4.58 6.32 6.92
N ARG A 40 5.79 5.83 7.23
CA ARG A 40 7.01 6.64 7.19
C ARG A 40 7.32 7.11 5.78
N GLU A 41 7.24 6.22 4.80
CA GLU A 41 7.53 6.52 3.39
C GLU A 41 6.61 7.61 2.81
N LEU A 42 5.37 7.68 3.28
CA LEU A 42 4.38 8.66 2.81
C LEU A 42 4.17 9.82 3.78
N GLY A 43 4.95 9.90 4.86
CA GLY A 43 4.89 11.00 5.83
C GLY A 43 3.56 11.08 6.59
N VAL A 44 2.87 9.96 6.78
CA VAL A 44 1.56 9.90 7.47
C VAL A 44 1.67 9.15 8.81
N PRO A 45 0.82 9.44 9.80
CA PRO A 45 0.83 8.69 11.05
C PRO A 45 0.33 7.25 10.83
N PRO A 46 1.01 6.20 11.34
CA PRO A 46 0.59 4.81 11.15
C PRO A 46 -0.85 4.53 11.60
N ARG A 47 -1.28 5.18 12.68
CA ARG A 47 -2.65 5.10 13.21
C ARG A 47 -3.70 5.60 12.20
N ALA A 48 -3.35 6.52 11.30
CA ALA A 48 -4.29 7.01 10.29
C ALA A 48 -4.60 5.95 9.22
N LEU A 49 -3.71 4.99 8.99
CA LEU A 49 -3.90 3.91 8.03
C LEU A 49 -4.99 2.93 8.48
N VAL A 50 -5.07 2.65 9.78
CA VAL A 50 -6.05 1.74 10.38
C VAL A 50 -7.38 2.42 10.76
N ARG A 51 -7.49 3.75 10.62
CA ARG A 51 -8.75 4.45 10.88
C ARG A 51 -9.77 4.23 9.75
N PRO A 52 -11.06 4.06 10.07
CA PRO A 52 -12.13 3.87 9.09
C PRO A 52 -12.50 5.15 8.33
N THR A 53 -11.95 6.31 8.70
CA THR A 53 -12.22 7.59 8.05
C THR A 53 -11.56 7.70 6.67
N ARG A 54 -12.22 8.38 5.72
CA ARG A 54 -11.71 8.60 4.33
C ARG A 54 -10.35 9.30 4.32
N GLY A 55 -10.14 10.26 5.23
CA GLY A 55 -8.85 10.93 5.45
C GLY A 55 -8.33 11.73 4.23
N PRO A 56 -7.21 12.45 4.39
CA PRO A 56 -6.56 13.14 3.29
C PRO A 56 -6.08 12.18 2.19
N ALA A 57 -5.88 12.69 0.97
CA ALA A 57 -5.43 11.90 -0.19
C ALA A 57 -4.14 11.11 0.09
N ALA A 58 -3.16 11.72 0.78
CA ALA A 58 -1.92 11.05 1.18
C ALA A 58 -2.15 9.83 2.09
N VAL A 59 -3.11 9.91 3.01
CA VAL A 59 -3.48 8.79 3.90
C VAL A 59 -4.21 7.70 3.11
N ALA A 60 -5.06 8.08 2.15
CA ALA A 60 -5.73 7.13 1.28
C ALA A 60 -4.73 6.35 0.42
N LEU A 61 -3.79 7.06 -0.22
CA LEU A 61 -2.70 6.45 -0.99
C LEU A 61 -1.87 5.50 -0.12
N ALA A 62 -1.46 5.95 1.06
CA ALA A 62 -0.68 5.12 1.98
C ALA A 62 -1.44 3.87 2.43
N ARG A 63 -2.75 3.96 2.64
CA ARG A 63 -3.57 2.79 2.95
C ARG A 63 -3.64 1.84 1.76
N GLN A 64 -3.80 2.37 0.54
CA GLN A 64 -3.84 1.56 -0.67
C GLN A 64 -2.51 0.82 -0.91
N THR A 65 -1.39 1.52 -0.78
CA THR A 65 -0.04 0.92 -0.86
C THR A 65 0.17 -0.17 0.19
N ALA A 66 -0.25 0.08 1.44
CA ALA A 66 -0.14 -0.91 2.51
C ALA A 66 -0.99 -2.16 2.23
N MET A 67 -2.23 -1.99 1.74
CA MET A 67 -3.08 -3.11 1.34
C MET A 67 -2.49 -3.92 0.19
N TYR A 68 -1.91 -3.26 -0.81
CA TYR A 68 -1.24 -3.91 -1.94
C TYR A 68 -0.04 -4.74 -1.47
N LEU A 69 0.87 -4.15 -0.70
CA LEU A 69 2.05 -4.84 -0.17
C LEU A 69 1.67 -6.00 0.77
N ALA A 70 0.56 -5.88 1.51
CA ALA A 70 0.06 -6.98 2.34
C ALA A 70 -0.37 -8.18 1.49
N HIS A 71 -0.94 -7.92 0.30
CA HIS A 71 -1.31 -8.95 -0.63
C HIS A 71 -0.09 -9.60 -1.29
N VAL A 72 0.78 -8.79 -1.91
CA VAL A 72 1.87 -9.32 -2.76
C VAL A 72 3.09 -9.79 -1.96
N ALA A 73 3.46 -9.10 -0.87
CA ALA A 73 4.67 -9.40 -0.11
C ALA A 73 4.41 -10.33 1.10
N LEU A 74 3.24 -10.20 1.76
CA LEU A 74 2.87 -11.07 2.90
C LEU A 74 1.93 -12.22 2.52
N GLY A 75 1.44 -12.27 1.27
CA GLY A 75 0.51 -13.30 0.81
C GLY A 75 -0.87 -13.26 1.50
N GLN A 76 -1.27 -12.11 2.07
CA GLN A 76 -2.56 -11.99 2.75
C GLN A 76 -3.71 -11.96 1.73
N ASN A 77 -4.84 -12.57 2.09
CA ASN A 77 -6.06 -12.45 1.29
C ASN A 77 -6.81 -11.14 1.59
N PHE A 78 -7.69 -10.70 0.69
CA PHE A 78 -8.41 -9.43 0.83
C PHE A 78 -9.29 -9.33 2.08
N SER A 79 -9.84 -10.44 2.56
CA SER A 79 -10.61 -10.47 3.81
C SER A 79 -9.74 -10.21 5.03
N ALA A 80 -8.55 -10.81 5.10
CA ALA A 80 -7.58 -10.58 6.17
C ALA A 80 -7.04 -9.14 6.14
N ILE A 81 -6.71 -8.65 4.95
CA ILE A 81 -6.27 -7.26 4.74
C ILE A 81 -7.35 -6.28 5.18
N GLY A 82 -8.60 -6.48 4.72
CA GLY A 82 -9.73 -5.65 5.11
C GLY A 82 -9.88 -5.56 6.63
N ARG A 83 -9.90 -6.71 7.32
CA ARG A 83 -9.97 -6.76 8.80
C ARG A 83 -8.83 -6.00 9.47
N ALA A 84 -7.60 -6.15 8.99
CA ALA A 84 -6.43 -5.48 9.57
C ALA A 84 -6.48 -3.95 9.45
N PHE A 85 -7.14 -3.41 8.43
CA PHE A 85 -7.30 -1.97 8.23
C PHE A 85 -8.69 -1.43 8.58
N GLY A 86 -9.58 -2.26 9.16
CA GLY A 86 -10.96 -1.88 9.48
C GLY A 86 -11.80 -1.56 8.24
N ARG A 87 -11.62 -2.30 7.15
CA ARG A 87 -12.28 -2.12 5.84
C ARG A 87 -12.88 -3.42 5.33
N ASP A 88 -13.82 -3.28 4.39
CA ASP A 88 -14.38 -4.44 3.70
C ASP A 88 -13.36 -5.06 2.71
N ARG A 89 -13.49 -6.35 2.44
CA ARG A 89 -12.64 -7.08 1.46
C ARG A 89 -12.65 -6.43 0.07
N THR A 90 -13.76 -5.83 -0.34
CA THR A 90 -13.90 -5.13 -1.63
C THR A 90 -13.09 -3.84 -1.65
N THR A 91 -12.92 -3.17 -0.51
CA THR A 91 -12.04 -2.01 -0.37
C THR A 91 -10.57 -2.42 -0.53
N ALA A 92 -10.17 -3.55 0.04
CA ALA A 92 -8.82 -4.08 -0.14
C ALA A 92 -8.54 -4.48 -1.59
N ALA A 93 -9.50 -5.15 -2.25
CA ALA A 93 -9.39 -5.48 -3.68
C ALA A 93 -9.30 -4.22 -4.55
N HIS A 94 -10.16 -3.22 -4.28
CA HIS A 94 -10.13 -1.94 -5.00
C HIS A 94 -8.80 -1.21 -4.80
N ALA A 95 -8.26 -1.18 -3.58
CA ALA A 95 -6.95 -0.61 -3.30
C ALA A 95 -5.83 -1.28 -4.09
N CYS A 96 -5.82 -2.62 -4.15
CA CYS A 96 -4.82 -3.35 -4.92
C CYS A 96 -4.89 -3.01 -6.41
N ARG A 97 -6.12 -2.89 -6.96
CA ARG A 97 -6.33 -2.48 -8.35
C ARG A 97 -5.77 -1.08 -8.62
N ILE A 98 -6.07 -0.11 -7.76
CA ILE A 98 -5.57 1.27 -7.92
C ILE A 98 -4.05 1.30 -7.95
N ILE A 99 -3.38 0.57 -7.05
CA ILE A 99 -1.92 0.52 -7.03
C ILE A 99 -1.39 -0.17 -8.29
N GLU A 100 -1.98 -1.27 -8.74
CA GLU A 100 -1.55 -1.95 -9.96
C GLU A 100 -1.67 -1.05 -11.19
N GLU A 101 -2.74 -0.26 -11.30
CA GLU A 101 -2.93 0.73 -12.37
C GLU A 101 -1.87 1.85 -12.34
N THR A 102 -1.28 2.14 -11.19
CA THR A 102 -0.20 3.15 -11.08
C THR A 102 1.20 2.62 -11.40
N ARG A 103 1.38 1.30 -11.53
CA ARG A 103 2.69 0.68 -11.76
C ARG A 103 3.23 0.85 -13.18
N ASP A 104 2.39 1.33 -14.10
CA ASP A 104 2.84 1.70 -15.44
C ASP A 104 3.82 2.88 -15.41
N ASP A 105 3.84 3.66 -14.32
CA ASP A 105 4.89 4.65 -14.05
C ASP A 105 6.14 3.98 -13.44
N PRO A 106 7.31 4.05 -14.11
CA PRO A 106 8.55 3.45 -13.61
C PRO A 106 8.99 3.98 -12.24
N ALA A 107 8.70 5.24 -11.92
CA ALA A 107 9.05 5.81 -10.62
C ALA A 107 8.23 5.16 -9.49
N THR A 108 6.94 4.93 -9.75
CA THR A 108 6.04 4.23 -8.83
C THR A 108 6.43 2.76 -8.67
N ASP A 109 6.73 2.04 -9.76
CA ASP A 109 7.16 0.63 -9.68
C ASP A 109 8.48 0.48 -8.91
N ALA A 110 9.47 1.34 -9.18
CA ALA A 110 10.73 1.36 -8.45
C ALA A 110 10.53 1.61 -6.95
N ARG A 111 9.64 2.52 -6.59
CA ARG A 111 9.30 2.83 -5.19
C ARG A 111 8.62 1.66 -4.49
N LEU A 112 7.65 1.00 -5.13
CA LEU A 112 6.99 -0.19 -4.59
C LEU A 112 7.98 -1.35 -4.40
N GLY A 113 8.88 -1.56 -5.37
CA GLY A 113 9.94 -2.56 -5.23
C GLY A 113 10.93 -2.25 -4.11
N ALA A 114 11.25 -0.97 -3.88
CA ALA A 114 12.09 -0.57 -2.75
C ALA A 114 11.40 -0.85 -1.40
N LEU A 115 10.11 -0.53 -1.28
CA LEU A 115 9.30 -0.84 -0.10
C LEU A 115 9.24 -2.35 0.16
N GLU A 116 8.99 -3.16 -0.86
CA GLU A 116 8.93 -4.61 -0.75
C GLU A 116 10.27 -5.21 -0.28
N ARG A 117 11.39 -4.77 -0.87
CA ARG A 117 12.74 -5.20 -0.44
C ARG A 117 13.03 -4.81 1.00
N ALA A 118 12.68 -3.58 1.40
CA ALA A 118 12.89 -3.12 2.78
C ALA A 118 12.10 -3.96 3.79
N LEU A 119 10.86 -4.30 3.44
CA LEU A 119 9.99 -5.15 4.24
C LEU A 119 10.54 -6.57 4.42
N VAL A 120 11.03 -7.19 3.35
CA VAL A 120 11.57 -8.55 3.38
C VAL A 120 12.93 -8.62 4.07
N ALA A 121 13.76 -7.58 3.91
CA ALA A 121 15.07 -7.52 4.57
C ALA A 121 14.99 -7.42 6.10
N GLY A 122 13.80 -7.21 6.67
CA GLY A 122 13.64 -6.95 8.11
C GLY A 122 14.40 -5.71 8.59
N ARG A 123 14.90 -4.89 7.64
CA ARG A 123 15.48 -3.59 7.95
C ARG A 123 14.31 -2.70 8.31
N GLU A 124 14.26 -2.27 9.57
CA GLU A 124 13.72 -0.94 9.86
C GLU A 124 14.41 0.00 8.86
N PRO A 125 13.67 0.58 7.91
CA PRO A 125 14.28 1.28 6.80
C PRO A 125 15.10 2.41 7.38
N ALA A 126 16.38 2.44 6.98
CA ALA A 126 17.32 3.45 7.41
C ALA A 126 16.63 4.82 7.25
N VAL A 127 16.47 5.48 8.40
CA VAL A 127 15.87 6.80 8.52
C VAL A 127 16.79 7.76 7.79
N ASP A 128 16.59 7.92 6.48
CA ASP A 128 17.11 9.10 5.79
C ASP A 128 16.12 10.24 6.03
N ARG A 129 16.41 11.02 7.06
CA ARG A 129 15.66 12.19 7.55
C ARG A 129 15.63 13.35 6.52
N ALA A 130 16.11 13.16 5.30
CA ALA A 130 16.52 14.25 4.42
C ALA A 130 15.47 14.75 3.41
N ARG A 131 14.22 14.25 3.39
CA ARG A 131 13.18 14.75 2.44
C ARG A 131 11.91 15.30 3.10
N ARG A 132 12.06 16.01 4.23
CA ARG A 132 11.07 17.02 4.60
C ARG A 132 11.41 18.34 3.89
N ASN A 133 10.95 18.48 2.65
CA ASN A 133 10.63 19.80 2.10
C ASN A 133 9.26 19.70 1.43
N VAL A 134 8.22 19.83 2.27
CA VAL A 134 6.91 20.27 1.82
C VAL A 134 7.10 21.75 1.48
N SER A 135 7.32 22.05 0.20
CA SER A 135 7.16 23.40 -0.33
C SER A 135 5.66 23.74 -0.34
N GLY A 136 5.15 24.06 0.85
CA GLY A 136 3.93 24.83 1.03
C GLY A 136 4.29 26.30 0.83
N GLY A 137 4.06 26.81 -0.38
CA GLY A 137 4.21 28.21 -0.72
C GLY A 137 3.17 28.58 -1.76
N ARG A 138 1.94 28.81 -1.30
CA ARG A 138 0.96 29.60 -2.04
C ARG A 138 1.48 31.03 -2.07
N ALA A 139 1.76 31.54 -3.26
CA ALA A 139 1.62 32.95 -3.59
C ALA A 139 0.24 33.15 -4.23
#